data_AF-A0A2A5B3I4-F1
#
_entry.id   AF-A0A2A5B3I4-F1
#
_cell.length_a   1.000
_cell.length_b   1.000
_cell.length_c   1.000
_cell.angle_alpha   90.00
_cell.angle_beta   90.00
_cell.angle_gamma   90.00
#
_symmetry.space_group_name_H-M   'P 1'
#
loop_
_entity.id
_entity.type
_entity.pdbx_description
1 polymer ?
#
loop_
_entity_poly.entity_id
_entity_poly.type
_entity_poly.pdbx_seq_one_letter_code
_entity_poly.pdbx_strand_id
1 'polypeptide(L)'
;MQLSEAISYLHNIYIKRELVPFDDIPTVLKKDFWKFMYGATVSKNSNGDICANSEDFNAWYNKLIIHGIDILDDEYRTADFTV
;
A
#
# COMPACT_ATOMS: atom_id res chain seq x y z
N MET A 1 1.50 -14.52 -0.38
CA MET A 1 0.57 -13.70 -1.18
C MET A 1 1.37 -13.12 -2.33
N GLN A 2 0.95 -13.39 -3.57
CA GLN A 2 1.55 -12.77 -4.75
C GLN A 2 1.03 -11.34 -4.95
N LEU A 3 1.71 -10.55 -5.77
CA LEU A 3 1.39 -9.13 -5.99
C LEU A 3 -0.03 -8.93 -6.57
N SER A 4 -0.43 -9.79 -7.51
CA SER A 4 -1.76 -9.79 -8.13
C SER A 4 -2.89 -10.07 -7.12
N GLU A 5 -2.64 -10.98 -6.17
CA GLU A 5 -3.57 -11.29 -5.07
C GLU A 5 -3.67 -10.11 -4.10
N ALA A 6 -2.55 -9.45 -3.79
CA ALA A 6 -2.51 -8.28 -2.92
C ALA A 6 -3.29 -7.10 -3.52
N ILE A 7 -3.14 -6.84 -4.82
CA ILE A 7 -3.89 -5.79 -5.54
C ILE A 7 -5.39 -6.10 -5.53
N SER A 8 -5.77 -7.35 -5.82
CA SER A 8 -7.18 -7.79 -5.80
C SER A 8 -7.80 -7.64 -4.40
N TYR A 9 -7.03 -7.93 -3.35
CA TYR A 9 -7.44 -7.73 -1.97
C TYR A 9 -7.64 -6.24 -1.63
N LEU A 10 -6.73 -5.36 -2.05
CA LEU A 10 -6.85 -3.92 -1.85
C LEU A 10 -8.04 -3.32 -2.58
N HIS A 11 -8.38 -3.81 -3.77
CA HIS A 11 -9.59 -3.36 -4.49
C HIS A 11 -10.87 -3.59 -3.66
N ASN A 12 -10.95 -4.67 -2.89
CA ASN A 12 -12.07 -4.93 -2.00
C ASN A 12 -12.12 -3.98 -0.79
N ILE A 13 -10.96 -3.52 -0.32
CA ILE A 13 -10.85 -2.52 0.75
C ILE A 13 -11.25 -1.14 0.23
N TYR A 14 -10.75 -0.78 -0.97
CA TYR A 14 -11.02 0.48 -1.67
C TYR A 14 -12.52 0.79 -1.77
N ILE A 15 -13.34 -0.22 -2.09
CA ILE A 15 -14.79 -0.04 -2.30
C ILE A 15 -15.57 0.15 -0.98
N LYS A 16 -15.01 -0.24 0.17
CA LYS A 16 -15.83 -0.54 1.37
C LYS A 16 -15.52 0.28 2.62
N ARG A 17 -14.43 1.06 2.70
CA ARG A 17 -13.97 1.62 3.99
C ARG A 17 -13.61 3.10 3.94
N GLU A 18 -14.14 3.87 4.90
CA GLU A 18 -13.75 5.26 5.17
C GLU A 18 -12.37 5.38 5.84
N LEU A 19 -12.01 4.39 6.66
CA LEU A 19 -10.71 4.29 7.32
C LEU A 19 -10.10 2.91 7.07
N VAL A 20 -8.85 2.90 6.62
CA VAL A 20 -8.11 1.68 6.32
C VAL A 20 -7.01 1.48 7.37
N PRO A 21 -7.15 0.49 8.28
CA PRO A 21 -6.09 0.15 9.22
C PRO A 21 -4.81 -0.25 8.48
N PHE A 22 -3.67 0.22 8.97
CA PHE A 22 -2.38 -0.11 8.38
C PHE A 22 -2.12 -1.62 8.35
N ASP A 23 -2.62 -2.35 9.34
CA ASP A 23 -2.43 -3.80 9.42
C ASP A 23 -3.24 -4.60 8.42
N ASP A 24 -4.29 -4.03 7.84
CA ASP A 24 -5.04 -4.66 6.76
C ASP A 24 -4.27 -4.65 5.44
N ILE A 25 -3.21 -3.86 5.32
CA ILE A 25 -2.44 -3.78 4.08
C ILE A 25 -1.58 -5.03 3.91
N PRO A 26 -1.61 -5.69 2.73
CA PRO A 26 -0.76 -6.85 2.45
C PRO A 26 0.73 -6.57 2.73
N THR A 27 1.42 -7.51 3.37
CA THR A 27 2.85 -7.36 3.76
C THR A 27 3.74 -6.92 2.60
N VAL A 28 3.49 -7.44 1.39
CA VAL A 28 4.23 -7.10 0.16
C VAL A 28 4.10 -5.63 -0.25
N LEU A 29 3.08 -4.93 0.24
CA LEU A 29 2.79 -3.52 -0.04
C LEU A 29 2.98 -2.62 1.18
N LYS A 30 3.15 -3.17 2.39
CA LYS A 30 3.29 -2.39 3.63
C LYS A 30 4.45 -1.38 3.58
N LYS A 31 5.60 -1.75 3.02
CA LYS A 31 6.77 -0.85 2.92
C LYS A 31 6.47 0.38 2.06
N ASP A 32 5.81 0.18 0.92
CA ASP A 32 5.42 1.26 0.01
C ASP A 32 4.30 2.13 0.60
N PHE A 33 3.28 1.49 1.15
CA PHE A 33 2.19 2.18 1.83
C PHE A 33 2.68 3.01 3.02
N TRP A 34 3.65 2.50 3.81
CA TRP A 34 4.27 3.26 4.90
C TRP A 34 5.00 4.50 4.40
N LYS A 35 5.76 4.39 3.30
CA LYS A 35 6.43 5.55 2.67
C LYS A 35 5.41 6.60 2.22
N PHE A 36 4.31 6.17 1.63
CA PHE A 36 3.22 7.06 1.24
C PHE A 36 2.60 7.77 2.46
N MET A 37 2.39 7.03 3.56
CA MET A 37 1.81 7.55 4.79
C MET A 37 2.66 8.61 5.51
N TYR A 38 3.98 8.66 5.26
CA TYR A 38 4.87 9.66 5.86
C TYR A 38 4.51 11.11 5.45
N GLY A 39 3.72 11.29 4.39
CA GLY A 39 3.18 12.58 3.96
C GLY A 39 1.64 12.68 3.99
N ALA A 40 0.95 11.68 4.53
CA ALA A 40 -0.51 11.57 4.50
C ALA A 40 -1.18 11.93 5.84
N THR A 41 -2.49 12.14 5.82
CA THR A 41 -3.28 12.36 7.04
C THR A 41 -3.59 11.01 7.69
N VAL A 42 -2.97 10.76 8.84
CA VAL A 42 -3.20 9.54 9.64
C VAL A 42 -4.17 9.83 10.78
N SER A 43 -5.06 8.88 11.07
CA SER A 43 -5.97 8.93 12.20
C SER A 43 -5.91 7.65 13.01
N LYS A 44 -6.47 7.65 14.22
CA LYS A 44 -6.68 6.43 15.00
C LYS A 44 -8.15 6.07 15.01
N ASN A 45 -8.48 4.81 14.76
CA ASN A 45 -9.85 4.32 14.95
C ASN A 45 -10.16 4.12 16.45
N SER A 46 -11.38 3.67 16.75
CA SER A 46 -11.83 3.38 18.13
C SER A 46 -11.03 2.29 18.84
N ASN A 47 -10.32 1.44 18.10
CA ASN A 47 -9.48 0.37 18.62
C ASN A 47 -8.03 0.84 18.85
N GLY A 48 -7.70 2.07 18.47
CA GLY A 48 -6.36 2.64 18.57
C GLY A 48 -5.45 2.33 17.38
N ASP A 49 -5.96 1.67 16.34
CA ASP A 49 -5.19 1.32 15.14
C ASP A 49 -4.89 2.56 14.32
N ILE A 50 -3.66 2.66 13.82
CA ILE A 50 -3.27 3.71 12.87
C ILE A 50 -3.96 3.42 11.54
N CYS A 51 -4.78 4.36 11.08
CA CYS A 51 -5.57 4.26 9.87
C CYS A 51 -5.21 5.36 8.89
N ALA A 52 -5.19 5.03 7.61
CA ALA A 52 -5.23 6.00 6.54
C ALA A 52 -6.67 6.47 6.33
N ASN A 53 -6.85 7.76 6.02
CA ASN A 53 -8.11 8.23 5.45
C ASN A 53 -8.31 7.59 4.07
N SER A 54 -9.56 7.26 3.74
CA SER A 54 -9.98 6.82 2.40
C SER A 54 -9.42 7.67 1.27
N GLU A 55 -9.36 9.01 1.37
CA GLU A 55 -8.83 9.86 0.29
C GLU A 55 -7.36 9.58 0.00
N ASP A 56 -6.53 9.52 1.05
CA ASP A 56 -5.11 9.23 0.96
C ASP A 56 -4.87 7.78 0.50
N PHE A 57 -5.63 6.83 1.04
CA PHE A 57 -5.60 5.44 0.60
C PHE A 57 -5.96 5.31 -0.89
N ASN A 58 -6.97 6.05 -1.35
CA ASN A 58 -7.40 6.06 -2.74
C ASN A 58 -6.34 6.65 -3.67
N ALA A 59 -5.68 7.74 -3.25
CA ALA A 59 -4.58 8.34 -3.99
C ALA A 59 -3.41 7.35 -4.15
N TRP A 60 -3.04 6.67 -3.07
CA TRP A 60 -2.03 5.62 -3.10
C TRP A 60 -2.43 4.44 -3.99
N TYR A 61 -3.64 3.91 -3.82
CA TYR A 61 -4.14 2.77 -4.61
C TYR A 61 -4.19 3.10 -6.10
N ASN A 62 -4.68 4.28 -6.47
CA ASN A 62 -4.70 4.72 -7.87
C ASN A 62 -3.29 4.86 -8.44
N LYS A 63 -2.34 5.39 -7.66
CA LYS A 63 -0.94 5.46 -8.07
C LYS A 63 -0.38 4.06 -8.34
N LEU A 64 -0.69 3.11 -7.47
CA LEU A 64 -0.27 1.71 -7.55
C LEU A 64 -0.83 1.00 -8.80
N ILE A 65 -2.07 1.29 -9.20
CA ILE A 65 -2.71 0.73 -10.41
C ILE A 65 -2.20 1.40 -11.70
N ILE A 66 -2.05 2.73 -11.71
CA ILE A 66 -1.72 3.49 -12.93
C ILE A 66 -0.25 3.40 -13.27
N HIS A 67 0.63 3.62 -12.29
CA HIS A 67 2.08 3.66 -12.53
C HIS A 67 2.72 2.28 -12.41
N GLY A 68 1.94 1.27 -12.02
CA GLY A 68 2.50 0.04 -11.54
C GLY A 68 3.31 0.27 -10.26
N ILE A 69 3.88 -0.81 -9.80
CA ILE A 69 4.61 -0.87 -8.57
C ILE A 69 6.07 -0.50 -8.86
N ASP A 70 6.47 0.74 -8.56
CA ASP A 70 7.89 1.13 -8.38
C ASP A 70 8.43 0.57 -7.04
N ILE A 71 8.04 -0.65 -6.64
CA ILE A 71 8.56 -1.34 -5.42
C ILE A 71 9.98 -1.90 -5.67
N LEU A 72 10.58 -1.57 -6.81
CA LEU A 72 11.93 -1.99 -7.16
C LEU A 72 12.84 -0.77 -7.37
N ASP A 73 13.21 -0.09 -6.29
CA ASP A 73 14.50 0.62 -6.26
C ASP A 73 15.06 0.52 -4.83
N ASP A 74 15.78 -0.59 -4.61
CA ASP A 74 17.14 -0.61 -4.03
C ASP A 74 17.60 -2.03 -3.61
N GLU A 75 16.70 -3.00 -3.39
CA GLU A 75 17.08 -4.34 -2.89
C GLU A 75 17.11 -5.46 -3.95
N TYR A 76 16.64 -5.20 -5.18
CA TYR A 76 16.60 -6.20 -6.27
C TYR A 76 17.45 -5.86 -7.50
N ARG A 77 18.10 -4.68 -7.57
CA ARG A 77 19.03 -4.34 -8.65
C ARG A 77 20.36 -5.12 -8.59
N THR A 78 20.64 -5.81 -7.49
CA THR A 78 21.84 -6.66 -7.31
C THR A 78 21.58 -8.14 -7.55
N ALA A 79 20.40 -8.55 -8.03
CA ALA A 79 20.25 -9.87 -8.61
C ALA A 79 20.83 -9.82 -10.04
N ASP A 80 22.13 -10.12 -10.11
CA ASP A 80 22.96 -10.34 -11.29
C ASP A 80 22.18 -10.67 -12.57
N PHE A 81 22.14 -9.70 -13.49
CA PHE A 81 22.24 -10.03 -14.91
C PHE A 81 23.73 -10.19 -15.22
N THR A 82 24.27 -11.38 -14.98
CA THR A 82 25.54 -11.76 -15.59
C THR A 82 25.29 -11.89 -17.10
N VAL A 83 26.03 -11.08 -17.87
CA VAL A 83 26.02 -10.98 -19.33
C VAL A 83 26.48 -12.28 -19.99
#